data_AF-A0A934DAQ5-F1
#
_entry.id   AF-A0A934DAQ5-F1
#
_cell.length_a   1.000
_cell.length_b   1.000
_cell.length_c   1.000
_cell.angle_alpha   90.00
_cell.angle_beta   90.00
_cell.angle_gamma   90.00
#
_symmetry.space_group_name_H-M   'P 1'
#
loop_
_entity.id
_entity.type
_entity.pdbx_description
1 polymer ?
#
loop_
_entity_poly.entity_id
_entity_poly.type
_entity_poly.pdbx_seq_one_letter_code
_entity_poly.pdbx_strand_id
1 'polypeptide(L)'
;KVLVIGGGFVAFDAARTALRGAAEPAPGGIHEAVDAARLAVRAGAEEVHIASLESFAEMPVLRSVQGHEEFEEAQKEGVVFHPQRGPKRFIGQRGKVREVEFIGVKRTYDDNGRFAPIYDNDFVERMQVDSVILAIGQQTDLSFIKSSDGIDLTPSGLLKIDPKTLTTTSEGIFAGGDAAFGPRNIIDSVANGKRAALSIDEFLRGKSATSYFDLTVEKIPTRRFTRPEDFEQIERQAPPTIDLNRRTGISEVEVGYTEEQARRQSERCLACHIQTIYNAEQCVMCNRCVDVCPEYCLKLVPLSELALDDALKQRLLEHYNVDPFMPASAMLKDDDTCIRCGLCALRCPTDAMTMEVFYYEEKERVKR
;
A
#
# COMPACT_ATOMS: atom_id res chain seq x y z
N LYS A 1 -12.51 -27.98 -15.08
CA LYS A 1 -11.83 -26.67 -15.33
C LYS A 1 -12.63 -25.51 -14.75
N VAL A 2 -12.02 -24.76 -13.84
CA VAL A 2 -12.57 -23.51 -13.29
C VAL A 2 -11.84 -22.32 -13.91
N LEU A 3 -12.59 -21.32 -14.32
CA LEU A 3 -12.04 -20.06 -14.84
C LEU A 3 -12.37 -18.92 -13.88
N VAL A 4 -11.36 -18.19 -13.45
CA VAL A 4 -11.50 -16.94 -12.71
C VAL A 4 -11.24 -15.78 -13.67
N ILE A 5 -12.11 -14.77 -13.65
CA ILE A 5 -11.98 -13.57 -14.47
C ILE A 5 -11.64 -12.40 -13.57
N GLY A 6 -10.44 -11.84 -13.72
CA GLY A 6 -9.91 -10.73 -12.93
C GLY A 6 -8.38 -10.74 -12.87
N GLY A 7 -7.77 -9.60 -12.53
CA GLY A 7 -6.31 -9.45 -12.44
C GLY A 7 -5.80 -8.94 -11.09
N GLY A 8 -6.68 -8.78 -10.09
CA GLY A 8 -6.32 -8.33 -8.74
C GLY A 8 -6.19 -9.48 -7.74
N PHE A 9 -5.84 -9.15 -6.50
CA PHE A 9 -5.68 -10.12 -5.40
C PHE A 9 -6.88 -11.06 -5.23
N VAL A 10 -8.10 -10.54 -5.32
CA VAL A 10 -9.34 -11.36 -5.22
C VAL A 10 -9.38 -12.48 -6.25
N ALA A 11 -8.87 -12.26 -7.47
CA ALA A 11 -8.83 -13.29 -8.50
C ALA A 11 -7.82 -14.39 -8.16
N PHE A 12 -6.68 -14.02 -7.57
CA PHE A 12 -5.65 -14.97 -7.12
C PHE A 12 -6.15 -15.77 -5.93
N ASP A 13 -6.78 -15.12 -4.95
CA ASP A 13 -7.40 -15.79 -3.80
C ASP A 13 -8.48 -16.77 -4.24
N ALA A 14 -9.34 -16.36 -5.17
CA ALA A 14 -10.37 -17.23 -5.73
C ALA A 14 -9.76 -18.41 -6.48
N ALA A 15 -8.71 -18.21 -7.28
CA ALA A 15 -8.07 -19.28 -8.04
C ALA A 15 -7.34 -20.28 -7.14
N ARG A 16 -6.55 -19.80 -6.17
CA ARG A 16 -5.83 -20.67 -5.21
C ARG A 16 -6.81 -21.40 -4.31
N THR A 17 -7.87 -20.74 -3.85
CA THR A 17 -8.98 -21.41 -3.14
C THR A 17 -9.62 -22.47 -4.04
N ALA A 18 -9.79 -22.18 -5.33
CA ALA A 18 -10.38 -23.12 -6.27
C ALA A 18 -9.53 -24.41 -6.45
N LEU A 19 -8.20 -24.29 -6.36
CA LEU A 19 -7.27 -25.42 -6.46
C LEU A 19 -7.21 -26.27 -5.18
N ARG A 20 -7.21 -25.63 -4.01
CA ARG A 20 -6.85 -26.29 -2.75
C ARG A 20 -7.91 -27.21 -2.15
N GLY A 21 -9.15 -27.24 -2.64
CA GLY A 21 -10.19 -28.01 -1.96
C GLY A 21 -10.93 -27.22 -0.87
N ALA A 22 -12.10 -27.69 -0.43
CA ALA A 22 -12.92 -27.04 0.58
C ALA A 22 -12.69 -27.71 1.95
N ALA A 23 -12.43 -26.91 2.99
CA ALA A 23 -12.60 -27.34 4.38
C ALA A 23 -13.87 -26.68 4.97
N GLU A 24 -14.46 -27.30 6.00
CA GLU A 24 -15.61 -26.73 6.70
C GLU A 24 -15.26 -25.39 7.37
N PRO A 25 -16.19 -24.41 7.39
CA PRO A 25 -15.92 -23.09 7.92
C PRO A 25 -15.81 -23.10 9.45
N ALA A 26 -14.82 -22.35 9.98
CA ALA A 26 -14.96 -21.71 11.27
C ALA A 26 -15.98 -20.56 11.15
N PRO A 27 -16.91 -20.37 12.10
CA PRO A 27 -17.92 -19.33 11.99
C PRO A 27 -17.28 -17.93 12.04
N GLY A 28 -17.48 -17.12 11.00
CA GLY A 28 -17.22 -15.66 11.02
C GLY A 28 -16.38 -15.02 9.90
N GLY A 29 -16.01 -15.71 8.81
CA GLY A 29 -15.20 -15.12 7.72
C GLY A 29 -15.98 -14.72 6.46
N ILE A 30 -15.74 -13.51 5.94
CA ILE A 30 -16.25 -12.97 4.66
C ILE A 30 -15.39 -13.47 3.48
N HIS A 31 -16.00 -13.80 2.32
CA HIS A 31 -15.60 -13.35 0.95
C HIS A 31 -16.45 -14.04 -0.14
N GLU A 32 -17.27 -13.28 -0.87
CA GLU A 32 -18.22 -13.81 -1.88
C GLU A 32 -17.55 -14.49 -3.08
N ALA A 33 -16.41 -13.98 -3.55
CA ALA A 33 -15.63 -14.59 -4.64
C ALA A 33 -14.90 -15.87 -4.18
N VAL A 34 -14.44 -15.89 -2.93
CA VAL A 34 -13.86 -17.07 -2.28
C VAL A 34 -14.95 -18.11 -2.04
N ASP A 35 -16.19 -17.70 -1.76
CA ASP A 35 -17.34 -18.60 -1.64
C ASP A 35 -17.78 -19.18 -2.99
N ALA A 36 -17.72 -18.39 -4.07
CA ALA A 36 -17.88 -18.91 -5.43
C ALA A 36 -16.77 -19.92 -5.82
N ALA A 37 -15.53 -19.65 -5.42
CA ALA A 37 -14.42 -20.60 -5.55
C ALA A 37 -14.67 -21.88 -4.76
N ARG A 38 -15.11 -21.77 -3.51
CA ARG A 38 -15.46 -22.91 -2.65
C ARG A 38 -16.60 -23.76 -3.20
N LEU A 39 -17.56 -23.16 -3.91
CA LEU A 39 -18.62 -23.91 -4.60
C LEU A 39 -18.07 -24.67 -5.81
N ALA A 40 -17.22 -24.04 -6.63
CA ALA A 40 -16.56 -24.69 -7.76
C ALA A 40 -15.65 -25.85 -7.32
N VAL A 41 -15.07 -25.73 -6.13
CA VAL A 41 -14.21 -26.73 -5.48
C VAL A 41 -14.95 -27.97 -5.02
N ARG A 42 -16.18 -27.85 -4.50
CA ARG A 42 -17.01 -29.01 -4.13
C ARG A 42 -17.29 -29.94 -5.33
N ALA A 43 -17.07 -29.45 -6.55
CA ALA A 43 -17.18 -30.21 -7.78
C ALA A 43 -15.87 -30.87 -8.25
N GLY A 44 -14.74 -30.69 -7.55
CA GLY A 44 -13.45 -31.32 -7.88
C GLY A 44 -12.71 -30.63 -9.03
N ALA A 45 -12.23 -29.39 -8.82
CA ALA A 45 -11.51 -28.65 -9.84
C ALA A 45 -10.13 -29.27 -10.11
N GLU A 46 -9.94 -29.88 -11.28
CA GLU A 46 -8.65 -30.45 -11.72
C GLU A 46 -7.71 -29.39 -12.34
N GLU A 47 -8.28 -28.35 -12.95
CA GLU A 47 -7.55 -27.27 -13.62
C GLU A 47 -8.18 -25.92 -13.29
N VAL A 48 -7.36 -24.94 -12.92
CA VAL A 48 -7.79 -23.57 -12.62
C VAL A 48 -7.03 -22.57 -13.49
N HIS A 49 -7.79 -21.66 -14.09
CA HIS A 49 -7.29 -20.64 -14.99
C HIS A 49 -7.66 -19.24 -14.50
N ILE A 50 -6.78 -18.27 -14.71
CA ILE A 50 -7.08 -16.84 -14.54
C ILE A 50 -7.06 -16.18 -15.92
N ALA A 51 -8.15 -15.53 -16.31
CA ALA A 51 -8.19 -14.62 -17.46
C ALA A 51 -8.30 -13.18 -16.98
N SER A 52 -7.53 -12.29 -17.59
CA SER A 52 -7.49 -10.86 -17.26
C SER A 52 -7.47 -10.00 -18.51
N LEU A 53 -8.00 -8.79 -18.40
CA LEU A 53 -7.92 -7.80 -19.49
C LEU A 53 -6.48 -7.30 -19.64
N GLU A 54 -5.80 -7.16 -18.52
CA GLU A 54 -4.44 -6.66 -18.40
C GLU A 54 -3.41 -7.61 -19.01
N SER A 55 -2.34 -7.02 -19.52
CA SER A 55 -1.06 -7.73 -19.67
C SER A 55 -0.43 -7.99 -18.30
N PHE A 56 0.56 -8.89 -18.20
CA PHE A 56 1.29 -9.07 -16.94
C PHE A 56 1.92 -7.76 -16.42
N ALA A 57 2.37 -6.87 -17.31
CA ALA A 57 2.93 -5.58 -16.91
C ALA A 57 1.89 -4.61 -16.31
N GLU A 58 0.62 -4.76 -16.68
CA GLU A 58 -0.47 -3.87 -16.24
C GLU A 58 -1.31 -4.46 -15.10
N MET A 59 -1.19 -5.78 -14.87
CA MET A 59 -2.02 -6.57 -13.96
C MET A 59 -1.95 -5.99 -12.54
N PRO A 60 -3.10 -5.67 -11.91
CA PRO A 60 -3.12 -5.00 -10.60
C PRO A 60 -2.33 -5.70 -9.51
N VAL A 61 -2.37 -7.05 -9.46
CA VAL A 61 -1.62 -7.82 -8.45
C VAL A 61 -0.11 -7.56 -8.58
N LEU A 62 0.42 -7.49 -9.81
CA LEU A 62 1.85 -7.34 -10.09
C LEU A 62 2.39 -5.92 -9.87
N ARG A 63 1.61 -5.00 -9.29
CA ARG A 63 2.06 -3.64 -8.97
C ARG A 63 2.79 -3.54 -7.62
N SER A 64 2.80 -4.60 -6.83
CA SER A 64 3.39 -4.62 -5.49
C SER A 64 4.31 -5.83 -5.31
N VAL A 65 5.27 -5.73 -4.40
CA VAL A 65 6.17 -6.85 -4.06
C VAL A 65 5.38 -8.06 -3.58
N GLN A 66 4.39 -7.84 -2.71
CA GLN A 66 3.48 -8.89 -2.23
C GLN A 66 2.76 -9.59 -3.39
N GLY A 67 2.29 -8.85 -4.39
CA GLY A 67 1.55 -9.46 -5.48
C GLY A 67 2.43 -10.22 -6.48
N HIS A 68 3.73 -9.94 -6.55
CA HIS A 68 4.68 -10.80 -7.26
C HIS A 68 4.84 -12.15 -6.53
N GLU A 69 4.92 -12.13 -5.20
CA GLU A 69 4.96 -13.36 -4.38
C GLU A 69 3.68 -14.19 -4.57
N GLU A 70 2.51 -13.55 -4.53
CA GLU A 70 1.22 -14.19 -4.80
C GLU A 70 1.16 -14.80 -6.21
N PHE A 71 1.74 -14.12 -7.19
CA PHE A 71 1.81 -14.60 -8.55
C PHE A 71 2.68 -15.86 -8.68
N GLU A 72 3.88 -15.82 -8.10
CA GLU A 72 4.78 -16.97 -8.08
C GLU A 72 4.17 -18.17 -7.35
N GLU A 73 3.51 -17.95 -6.21
CA GLU A 73 2.86 -19.03 -5.47
C GLU A 73 1.65 -19.61 -6.22
N ALA A 74 0.86 -18.79 -6.91
CA ALA A 74 -0.21 -19.26 -7.77
C ALA A 74 0.33 -20.09 -8.95
N GLN A 75 1.45 -19.70 -9.55
CA GLN A 75 2.13 -20.49 -10.57
C GLN A 75 2.63 -21.84 -10.03
N LYS A 76 3.25 -21.85 -8.84
CA LYS A 76 3.71 -23.09 -8.18
C LYS A 76 2.56 -24.05 -7.87
N GLU A 77 1.38 -23.52 -7.56
CA GLU A 77 0.15 -24.32 -7.34
C GLU A 77 -0.50 -24.80 -8.65
N GLY A 78 -0.04 -24.34 -9.82
CA GLY A 78 -0.51 -24.79 -11.13
C GLY A 78 -1.60 -23.93 -11.75
N VAL A 79 -1.80 -22.69 -11.29
CA VAL A 79 -2.72 -21.74 -11.94
C VAL A 79 -2.19 -21.38 -13.33
N VAL A 80 -3.05 -21.49 -14.34
CA VAL A 80 -2.72 -21.13 -15.72
C VAL A 80 -3.26 -19.74 -16.05
N PHE A 81 -2.40 -18.86 -16.56
CA PHE A 81 -2.73 -17.45 -16.80
C PHE A 81 -2.99 -17.15 -18.27
N HIS A 82 -4.05 -16.39 -18.52
CA HIS A 82 -4.48 -15.90 -19.83
C HIS A 82 -4.61 -14.38 -19.81
N PRO A 83 -3.50 -13.64 -19.90
CA PRO A 83 -3.53 -12.18 -19.97
C PRO A 83 -4.12 -11.71 -21.30
N GLN A 84 -4.57 -10.46 -21.34
CA GLN A 84 -5.12 -9.84 -22.55
C GLN A 84 -6.30 -10.61 -23.16
N ARG A 85 -7.18 -11.13 -22.30
CA ARG A 85 -8.42 -11.84 -22.65
C ARG A 85 -9.62 -11.20 -21.96
N GLY A 86 -10.47 -10.56 -22.76
CA GLY A 86 -11.76 -10.05 -22.29
C GLY A 86 -12.88 -11.06 -22.52
N PRO A 87 -13.75 -11.35 -21.53
CA PRO A 87 -14.89 -12.22 -21.76
C PRO A 87 -15.88 -11.53 -22.70
N LYS A 88 -16.08 -12.10 -23.90
CA LYS A 88 -17.03 -11.60 -24.89
C LYS A 88 -18.41 -12.22 -24.69
N ARG A 89 -18.48 -13.52 -24.43
CA ARG A 89 -19.75 -14.22 -24.20
C ARG A 89 -19.59 -15.48 -23.34
N PHE A 90 -20.52 -15.68 -22.41
CA PHE A 90 -20.70 -16.97 -21.73
C PHE A 90 -21.64 -17.86 -22.54
N ILE A 91 -21.22 -19.08 -22.82
CA ILE A 91 -21.96 -20.05 -23.62
C ILE A 91 -22.32 -21.22 -22.69
N GLY A 92 -23.61 -21.50 -22.59
CA GLY A 92 -24.13 -22.47 -21.64
C GLY A 92 -25.40 -23.15 -22.11
N GLN A 93 -25.78 -24.21 -21.39
CA GLN A 93 -27.00 -24.98 -21.64
C GLN A 93 -27.66 -25.31 -20.30
N ARG A 94 -29.00 -25.17 -20.23
CA ARG A 94 -29.80 -25.46 -19.02
C ARG A 94 -29.28 -24.72 -17.76
N GLY A 95 -28.92 -23.45 -17.90
CA GLY A 95 -28.43 -22.62 -16.78
C GLY A 95 -27.02 -22.93 -16.30
N LYS A 96 -26.28 -23.81 -16.99
CA LYS A 96 -24.86 -24.11 -16.69
C LYS A 96 -23.95 -23.62 -17.81
N VAL A 97 -22.84 -22.98 -17.45
CA VAL A 97 -21.78 -22.62 -18.38
C VAL A 97 -21.11 -23.88 -18.92
N ARG A 98 -20.66 -23.82 -20.18
CA ARG A 98 -19.87 -24.89 -20.83
C ARG A 98 -18.63 -24.32 -21.51
N GLU A 99 -18.69 -23.05 -21.92
CA GLU A 99 -17.63 -22.40 -22.67
C GLU A 99 -17.66 -20.89 -22.45
N VAL A 100 -16.50 -20.26 -22.50
CA VAL A 100 -16.35 -18.79 -22.58
C VAL A 100 -15.69 -18.45 -23.90
N GLU A 101 -16.31 -17.52 -24.64
CA GLU A 101 -15.69 -16.87 -25.78
C GLU A 101 -14.98 -15.60 -25.32
N PHE A 102 -13.69 -15.51 -25.61
CA PHE A 102 -12.84 -14.36 -25.32
C PHE A 102 -12.59 -13.52 -26.57
N ILE A 103 -12.43 -12.22 -26.34
CA ILE A 103 -11.88 -11.26 -27.30
C ILE A 103 -10.48 -10.84 -26.84
N GLY A 104 -9.59 -10.53 -27.78
CA GLY A 104 -8.26 -10.04 -27.45
C GLY A 104 -8.30 -8.63 -26.87
N VAL A 105 -7.30 -8.28 -26.07
CA VAL A 105 -7.15 -6.92 -25.51
C VAL A 105 -5.79 -6.36 -25.92
N LYS A 106 -5.78 -5.28 -26.71
CA LYS A 106 -4.53 -4.62 -27.14
C LYS A 106 -3.94 -3.75 -26.04
N ARG A 107 -4.83 -3.14 -25.24
CA ARG A 107 -4.49 -2.13 -24.25
C ARG A 107 -5.59 -2.06 -23.20
N THR A 108 -5.26 -1.83 -21.93
CA THR A 108 -6.25 -1.79 -20.84
C THR A 108 -6.47 -0.40 -20.27
N TYR A 109 -5.41 0.41 -20.18
CA TYR A 109 -5.44 1.74 -19.57
C TYR A 109 -4.99 2.81 -20.57
N ASP A 110 -5.59 4.01 -20.54
CA ASP A 110 -5.15 5.17 -21.33
C ASP A 110 -3.81 5.76 -20.82
N ASP A 111 -3.30 6.80 -21.48
CA ASP A 111 -1.99 7.40 -21.14
C ASP A 111 -2.00 8.08 -19.76
N ASN A 112 -3.19 8.36 -19.23
CA ASN A 112 -3.41 8.92 -17.89
C ASN A 112 -3.68 7.82 -16.84
N GLY A 113 -3.53 6.55 -17.19
CA GLY A 113 -3.79 5.40 -16.31
C GLY A 113 -5.27 5.12 -16.05
N ARG A 114 -6.20 5.72 -16.79
CA ARG A 114 -7.63 5.46 -16.66
C ARG A 114 -8.02 4.19 -17.39
N PHE A 115 -8.89 3.39 -16.79
CA PHE A 115 -9.37 2.16 -17.41
C PHE A 115 -10.16 2.47 -18.69
N ALA A 116 -9.63 2.05 -19.84
CA ALA A 116 -10.15 2.35 -21.17
C ALA A 116 -9.68 1.26 -22.17
N PRO A 117 -10.25 0.04 -22.09
CA PRO A 117 -9.73 -1.09 -22.85
C PRO A 117 -9.99 -0.94 -24.36
N ILE A 118 -8.97 -1.27 -25.16
CA ILE A 118 -9.06 -1.38 -26.62
C ILE A 118 -9.02 -2.86 -26.99
N TYR A 119 -10.13 -3.34 -27.54
CA TYR A 119 -10.28 -4.74 -27.91
C TYR A 119 -9.73 -5.05 -29.31
N ASP A 120 -9.24 -6.28 -29.47
CA ASP A 120 -8.84 -6.86 -30.74
C ASP A 120 -9.94 -7.79 -31.27
N ASN A 121 -10.76 -7.28 -32.20
CA ASN A 121 -11.87 -8.06 -32.77
C ASN A 121 -11.41 -9.20 -33.67
N ASP A 122 -10.15 -9.18 -34.13
CA ASP A 122 -9.57 -10.22 -34.97
C ASP A 122 -9.15 -11.45 -34.16
N PHE A 123 -9.03 -11.29 -32.84
CA PHE A 123 -8.73 -12.37 -31.92
C PHE A 123 -10.01 -12.88 -31.25
N VAL A 124 -10.35 -14.15 -31.50
CA VAL A 124 -11.42 -14.86 -30.80
C VAL A 124 -10.88 -16.20 -30.33
N GLU A 125 -10.98 -16.45 -29.03
CA GLU A 125 -10.61 -17.72 -28.42
C GLU A 125 -11.82 -18.30 -27.69
N ARG A 126 -11.97 -19.62 -27.73
CA ARG A 126 -13.01 -20.32 -26.98
C ARG A 126 -12.38 -21.31 -26.03
N MET A 127 -12.81 -21.25 -24.77
CA MET A 127 -12.33 -22.12 -23.71
C MET A 127 -13.49 -22.86 -23.07
N GLN A 128 -13.45 -24.19 -23.12
CA GLN A 128 -14.40 -25.04 -22.41
C GLN A 128 -14.15 -24.95 -20.91
N VAL A 129 -15.19 -24.67 -20.12
CA VAL A 129 -15.09 -24.52 -18.66
C VAL A 129 -16.34 -25.08 -17.99
N ASP A 130 -16.19 -25.57 -16.77
CA ASP A 130 -17.29 -26.11 -15.95
C ASP A 130 -17.86 -25.05 -15.00
N SER A 131 -17.04 -24.06 -14.63
CA SER A 131 -17.41 -22.99 -13.72
C SER A 131 -16.64 -21.72 -14.05
N VAL A 132 -17.30 -20.58 -13.84
CA VAL A 132 -16.71 -19.25 -13.99
C VAL A 132 -16.89 -18.48 -12.69
N ILE A 133 -15.84 -17.83 -12.22
CA ILE A 133 -15.84 -16.96 -11.04
C ILE A 133 -15.48 -15.56 -11.54
N LEU A 134 -16.35 -14.59 -11.26
CA LEU A 134 -16.11 -13.19 -11.61
C LEU A 134 -15.48 -12.49 -10.40
N ALA A 135 -14.21 -12.11 -10.54
CA ALA A 135 -13.41 -11.39 -9.55
C ALA A 135 -12.99 -10.01 -10.12
N ILE A 136 -13.97 -9.25 -10.59
CA ILE A 136 -13.80 -8.04 -11.40
C ILE A 136 -13.91 -6.72 -10.60
N GLY A 137 -13.96 -6.81 -9.26
CA GLY A 137 -14.04 -5.66 -8.36
C GLY A 137 -15.29 -5.70 -7.48
N GLN A 138 -15.54 -4.58 -6.81
CA GLN A 138 -16.65 -4.37 -5.90
C GLN A 138 -17.32 -3.03 -6.16
N GLN A 139 -18.60 -2.90 -5.81
CA GLN A 139 -19.34 -1.66 -5.86
C GLN A 139 -20.07 -1.47 -4.54
N THR A 140 -20.10 -0.23 -4.05
CA THR A 140 -20.82 0.11 -2.83
C THR A 140 -22.33 0.02 -3.09
N ASP A 141 -23.02 -0.82 -2.31
CA ASP A 141 -24.48 -0.80 -2.28
C ASP A 141 -24.96 0.40 -1.45
N LEU A 142 -25.46 1.41 -2.16
CA LEU A 142 -26.01 2.63 -1.56
C LEU A 142 -27.53 2.71 -1.72
N SER A 143 -28.20 1.58 -2.02
CA SER A 143 -29.65 1.54 -2.26
C SER A 143 -30.51 2.00 -1.06
N PHE A 144 -29.93 1.98 0.14
CA PHE A 144 -30.58 2.46 1.35
C PHE A 144 -30.55 4.00 1.51
N ILE A 145 -29.68 4.69 0.78
CA ILE A 145 -29.56 6.15 0.82
C ILE A 145 -30.54 6.76 -0.16
N LYS A 146 -31.37 7.67 0.34
CA LYS A 146 -32.38 8.39 -0.43
C LYS A 146 -31.90 9.81 -0.71
N SER A 147 -32.40 10.43 -1.77
CA SER A 147 -32.13 11.85 -2.06
C SER A 147 -32.56 12.78 -0.93
N SER A 148 -33.53 12.37 -0.11
CA SER A 148 -33.97 13.10 1.10
C SER A 148 -32.91 13.16 2.20
N ASP A 149 -31.92 12.27 2.18
CA ASP A 149 -30.90 12.18 3.24
C ASP A 149 -29.81 13.25 3.07
N GLY A 150 -29.78 13.97 1.93
CA GLY A 150 -28.88 15.10 1.70
C GLY A 150 -27.40 14.70 1.48
N ILE A 151 -27.14 13.44 1.15
CA ILE A 151 -25.79 12.90 0.95
C ILE A 151 -25.45 12.89 -0.54
N ASP A 152 -24.49 13.71 -0.93
CA ASP A 152 -23.94 13.75 -2.28
C ASP A 152 -23.07 12.52 -2.56
N LEU A 153 -23.07 12.09 -3.82
CA LEU A 153 -22.14 11.09 -4.31
C LEU A 153 -21.04 11.72 -5.18
N THR A 154 -19.87 11.09 -5.20
CA THR A 154 -18.82 11.41 -6.16
C THR A 154 -19.21 10.95 -7.58
N PRO A 155 -18.53 11.42 -8.64
CA PRO A 155 -18.75 10.91 -10.00
C PRO A 155 -18.52 9.39 -10.15
N SER A 156 -17.73 8.80 -9.25
CA SER A 156 -17.47 7.35 -9.19
C SER A 156 -18.52 6.58 -8.38
N GLY A 157 -19.58 7.23 -7.89
CA GLY A 157 -20.66 6.59 -7.14
C GLY A 157 -20.32 6.26 -5.68
N LEU A 158 -19.31 6.93 -5.10
CA LEU A 158 -18.95 6.80 -3.69
C LEU A 158 -19.57 7.92 -2.85
N LEU A 159 -19.60 7.77 -1.53
CA LEU A 159 -20.06 8.84 -0.63
C LEU A 159 -19.08 10.01 -0.65
N LYS A 160 -19.57 11.21 -0.94
CA LYS A 160 -18.75 12.42 -0.92
C LYS A 160 -18.51 12.85 0.53
N ILE A 161 -17.24 12.96 0.90
CA ILE A 161 -16.82 13.33 2.26
C ILE A 161 -15.71 14.39 2.27
N ASP A 162 -15.53 15.03 3.43
CA ASP A 162 -14.28 15.72 3.76
C ASP A 162 -13.23 14.67 4.21
N PRO A 163 -12.06 14.57 3.57
CA PRO A 163 -11.06 13.53 3.89
C PRO A 163 -10.42 13.67 5.28
N LYS A 164 -10.48 14.85 5.91
CA LYS A 164 -9.90 15.09 7.24
C LYS A 164 -10.87 14.74 8.37
N THR A 165 -12.17 15.00 8.20
CA THR A 165 -13.19 14.81 9.24
C THR A 165 -14.13 13.64 8.94
N LEU A 166 -14.11 13.11 7.70
CA LEU A 166 -15.02 12.08 7.20
C LEU A 166 -16.50 12.48 7.24
N THR A 167 -16.81 13.77 7.37
CA THR A 167 -18.18 14.30 7.29
C THR A 167 -18.70 14.21 5.87
N THR A 168 -19.94 13.77 5.71
CA THR A 168 -20.65 13.86 4.43
C THR A 168 -21.19 15.27 4.18
N THR A 169 -21.91 15.48 3.08
CA THR A 169 -22.64 16.74 2.82
C THR A 169 -23.88 16.91 3.70
N SER A 170 -24.33 15.85 4.37
CA SER A 170 -25.43 15.91 5.33
C SER A 170 -24.89 16.05 6.75
N GLU A 171 -25.40 17.03 7.48
CA GLU A 171 -24.93 17.35 8.83
C GLU A 171 -25.16 16.16 9.79
N GLY A 172 -24.15 15.84 10.60
CA GLY A 172 -24.20 14.74 11.56
C GLY A 172 -24.04 13.35 10.95
N ILE A 173 -23.85 13.22 9.63
CA ILE A 173 -23.60 11.95 8.95
C ILE A 173 -22.14 11.86 8.51
N PHE A 174 -21.48 10.74 8.84
CA PHE A 174 -20.08 10.47 8.58
C PHE A 174 -19.94 9.17 7.79
N ALA A 175 -18.92 9.09 6.93
CA ALA A 175 -18.64 7.89 6.15
C ALA A 175 -17.14 7.67 5.95
N GLY A 176 -16.72 6.41 6.02
CA GLY A 176 -15.32 6.01 5.87
C GLY A 176 -15.21 4.61 5.25
N GLY A 177 -13.97 4.17 5.07
CA GLY A 177 -13.69 2.89 4.40
C GLY A 177 -14.04 2.93 2.91
N ASP A 178 -14.28 1.76 2.33
CA ASP A 178 -14.45 1.61 0.88
C ASP A 178 -15.66 2.34 0.32
N ALA A 179 -16.72 2.53 1.13
CA ALA A 179 -17.91 3.28 0.73
C ALA A 179 -17.62 4.76 0.40
N ALA A 180 -16.57 5.33 1.00
CA ALA A 180 -16.16 6.71 0.79
C ALA A 180 -14.90 6.83 -0.09
N PHE A 181 -13.99 5.86 -0.02
CA PHE A 181 -12.67 5.93 -0.63
C PHE A 181 -12.43 4.94 -1.78
N GLY A 182 -13.36 4.03 -2.03
CA GLY A 182 -13.19 2.89 -2.94
C GLY A 182 -12.36 1.77 -2.30
N PRO A 183 -12.19 0.63 -3.00
CA PRO A 183 -11.48 -0.54 -2.48
C PRO A 183 -10.06 -0.18 -2.00
N ARG A 184 -9.81 -0.37 -0.71
CA ARG A 184 -8.49 -0.19 -0.08
C ARG A 184 -8.16 -1.35 0.87
N ASN A 185 -7.00 -1.27 1.51
CA ASN A 185 -6.59 -2.28 2.48
C ASN A 185 -7.46 -2.16 3.74
N ILE A 186 -7.70 -3.29 4.43
CA ILE A 186 -8.51 -3.30 5.65
C ILE A 186 -8.00 -2.32 6.72
N ILE A 187 -6.68 -2.09 6.78
CA ILE A 187 -6.08 -1.16 7.72
C ILE A 187 -6.49 0.30 7.46
N ASP A 188 -6.73 0.67 6.20
CA ASP A 188 -7.25 2.01 5.86
C ASP A 188 -8.66 2.18 6.41
N SER A 189 -9.50 1.14 6.31
CA SER A 189 -10.83 1.14 6.89
C SER A 189 -10.80 1.24 8.43
N VAL A 190 -9.86 0.56 9.08
CA VAL A 190 -9.65 0.70 10.54
C VAL A 190 -9.22 2.13 10.92
N ALA A 191 -8.28 2.72 10.18
CA ALA A 191 -7.85 4.10 10.39
C ALA A 191 -8.99 5.10 10.18
N ASN A 192 -9.81 4.89 9.15
CA ASN A 192 -11.00 5.69 8.89
C ASN A 192 -12.03 5.55 10.01
N GLY A 193 -12.24 4.34 10.56
CA GLY A 193 -13.13 4.13 11.71
C GLY A 193 -12.69 4.93 12.94
N LYS A 194 -11.39 4.93 13.26
CA LYS A 194 -10.83 5.75 14.35
C LYS A 194 -11.04 7.24 14.10
N ARG A 195 -10.75 7.72 12.89
CA ARG A 195 -10.93 9.13 12.51
C ARG A 195 -12.41 9.56 12.58
N ALA A 196 -13.32 8.76 12.05
CA ALA A 196 -14.75 9.03 12.10
C ALA A 196 -15.26 9.09 13.54
N ALA A 197 -14.79 8.19 14.41
CA ALA A 197 -15.16 8.20 15.83
C ALA A 197 -14.75 9.50 16.53
N LEU A 198 -13.55 10.00 16.27
CA LEU A 198 -13.09 11.30 16.77
C LEU A 198 -13.99 12.43 16.25
N SER A 199 -14.24 12.50 14.95
CA SER A 199 -15.07 13.57 14.37
C SER A 199 -16.54 13.52 14.82
N ILE A 200 -17.09 12.33 15.08
CA ILE A 200 -18.42 12.16 15.69
C ILE A 200 -18.42 12.69 17.12
N ASP A 201 -17.41 12.35 17.94
CA ASP A 201 -17.30 12.85 19.31
C ASP A 201 -17.21 14.39 19.35
N GLU A 202 -16.42 14.98 18.44
CA GLU A 202 -16.31 16.43 18.28
C GLU A 202 -17.64 17.09 17.94
N PHE A 203 -18.36 16.52 16.96
CA PHE A 203 -19.67 16.99 16.53
C PHE A 203 -20.68 16.95 17.68
N LEU A 204 -20.76 15.83 18.42
CA LEU A 204 -21.70 15.66 19.53
C LEU A 204 -21.39 16.57 20.72
N ARG A 205 -20.11 16.84 21.00
CA ARG A 205 -19.71 17.71 22.11
C ARG A 205 -19.78 19.20 21.78
N GLY A 206 -19.99 19.57 20.51
CA GLY A 206 -19.96 20.95 20.05
C GLY A 206 -18.59 21.61 20.27
N LYS A 207 -17.53 20.82 20.34
CA LYS A 207 -16.17 21.27 20.65
C LYS A 207 -15.19 20.55 19.75
N SER A 208 -14.18 21.26 19.26
CA SER A 208 -13.00 20.61 18.70
C SER A 208 -12.29 19.87 19.83
N ALA A 209 -12.48 18.56 19.94
CA ALA A 209 -11.38 17.71 20.36
C ALA A 209 -10.21 18.01 19.42
N THR A 210 -9.01 17.94 19.95
CA THR A 210 -7.82 18.07 19.11
C THR A 210 -6.95 16.93 19.57
N SER A 211 -6.81 15.93 18.71
CA SER A 211 -5.74 14.97 18.88
C SER A 211 -4.43 15.73 18.65
N TYR A 212 -3.51 15.58 19.58
CA TYR A 212 -2.17 16.12 19.48
C TYR A 212 -1.20 15.01 19.82
N PHE A 213 -0.01 15.08 19.25
CA PHE A 213 1.06 14.16 19.56
C PHE A 213 1.99 14.84 20.56
N ASP A 214 2.19 14.21 21.71
CA ASP A 214 3.35 14.53 22.53
C ASP A 214 4.56 13.87 21.86
N LEU A 215 5.44 14.70 21.32
CA LEU A 215 6.70 14.28 20.73
C LEU A 215 7.80 14.39 21.79
N THR A 216 8.35 13.25 22.19
CA THR A 216 9.59 13.23 22.98
C THR A 216 10.73 12.82 22.06
N VAL A 217 11.78 13.64 22.04
CA VAL A 217 12.99 13.38 21.24
C VAL A 217 14.15 13.04 22.15
N GLU A 218 14.81 11.91 21.90
CA GLU A 218 15.99 11.47 22.63
C GLU A 218 17.19 11.41 21.70
N LYS A 219 18.22 12.22 21.95
CA LYS A 219 19.49 12.12 21.23
C LYS A 219 20.22 10.85 21.65
N ILE A 220 20.45 9.94 20.71
CA ILE A 220 21.29 8.76 20.90
C ILE A 220 22.75 9.23 20.93
N PRO A 221 23.55 8.83 21.93
CA PRO A 221 24.99 9.05 21.87
C PRO A 221 25.55 8.38 20.60
N THR A 222 26.18 9.16 19.72
CA THR A 222 26.56 8.74 18.36
C THR A 222 27.30 7.40 18.30
N ARG A 223 28.17 7.11 19.28
CA ARG A 223 28.94 5.86 19.36
C ARG A 223 28.12 4.62 19.77
N ARG A 224 26.90 4.81 20.27
CA ARG A 224 25.98 3.71 20.65
C ARG A 224 25.05 3.32 19.52
N PHE A 225 24.79 4.21 18.57
CA PHE A 225 23.99 3.87 17.40
C PHE A 225 24.80 2.95 16.49
N THR A 226 24.29 1.74 16.27
CA THR A 226 24.93 0.74 15.42
C THR A 226 23.88 0.10 14.52
N ARG A 227 24.33 -0.38 13.37
CA ARG A 227 23.54 -1.16 12.43
C ARG A 227 24.20 -2.53 12.28
N PRO A 228 23.43 -3.60 12.01
CA PRO A 228 24.01 -4.86 11.60
C PRO A 228 24.91 -4.67 10.38
N GLU A 229 25.99 -5.47 10.30
CA GLU A 229 26.82 -5.52 9.10
C GLU A 229 25.96 -5.96 7.90
N ASP A 230 26.19 -5.33 6.75
CA ASP A 230 25.50 -5.61 5.49
C ASP A 230 23.96 -5.45 5.52
N PHE A 231 23.39 -4.71 6.47
CA PHE A 231 21.92 -4.56 6.59
C PHE A 231 21.22 -4.06 5.30
N GLU A 232 21.97 -3.36 4.45
CA GLU A 232 21.54 -2.84 3.14
C GLU A 232 21.61 -3.89 2.01
N GLN A 233 22.39 -4.96 2.19
CA GLN A 233 22.61 -6.01 1.19
C GLN A 233 21.70 -7.23 1.40
N ILE A 234 21.06 -7.34 2.58
CA ILE A 234 20.19 -8.48 2.87
C ILE A 234 18.85 -8.26 2.18
N GLU A 235 18.55 -9.10 1.18
CA GLU A 235 17.27 -9.10 0.49
C GLU A 235 16.13 -9.63 1.37
N ARG A 236 14.89 -9.19 1.07
CA ARG A 236 13.69 -9.76 1.71
C ARG A 236 13.54 -11.19 1.25
N GLN A 237 13.46 -12.11 2.19
CA GLN A 237 13.01 -13.46 1.91
C GLN A 237 11.53 -13.54 2.27
N ALA A 238 10.75 -14.30 1.52
CA ALA A 238 9.37 -14.60 1.89
C ALA A 238 9.32 -15.64 3.03
N PRO A 239 8.24 -15.69 3.82
CA PRO A 239 8.06 -16.75 4.82
C PRO A 239 8.15 -18.14 4.20
N PRO A 240 8.72 -19.13 4.91
CA PRO A 240 8.71 -20.50 4.43
C PRO A 240 7.27 -21.01 4.30
N THR A 241 7.04 -21.84 3.29
CA THR A 241 5.72 -22.41 3.00
C THR A 241 5.71 -23.93 3.16
N ILE A 242 4.53 -24.48 3.43
CA ILE A 242 4.33 -25.94 3.38
C ILE A 242 4.43 -26.48 1.95
N ASP A 243 4.81 -27.75 1.85
CA ASP A 243 4.82 -28.48 0.58
C ASP A 243 3.48 -28.38 -0.17
N LEU A 244 3.54 -28.27 -1.49
CA LEU A 244 2.35 -28.15 -2.35
C LEU A 244 1.30 -29.24 -2.07
N ASN A 245 1.74 -30.49 -1.84
CA ASN A 245 0.86 -31.62 -1.55
C ASN A 245 0.08 -31.49 -0.23
N ARG A 246 0.49 -30.59 0.66
CA ARG A 246 -0.15 -30.33 1.95
C ARG A 246 -1.03 -29.08 1.93
N ARG A 247 -1.04 -28.32 0.83
CA ARG A 247 -1.87 -27.11 0.67
C ARG A 247 -3.30 -27.50 0.34
N THR A 248 -4.06 -27.90 1.35
CA THR A 248 -5.45 -28.30 1.18
C THR A 248 -6.40 -27.48 2.05
N GLY A 249 -7.59 -27.19 1.53
CA GLY A 249 -8.63 -26.48 2.28
C GLY A 249 -8.18 -25.10 2.77
N ILE A 250 -8.32 -24.91 4.08
CA ILE A 250 -7.94 -23.69 4.82
C ILE A 250 -6.57 -23.80 5.49
N SER A 251 -5.73 -24.76 5.08
CA SER A 251 -4.41 -24.92 5.67
C SER A 251 -3.60 -23.64 5.52
N GLU A 252 -3.06 -23.16 6.64
CA GLU A 252 -2.11 -22.05 6.64
C GLU A 252 -0.88 -22.44 5.83
N VAL A 253 -0.62 -21.69 4.76
CA VAL A 253 0.46 -22.04 3.81
C VAL A 253 1.80 -21.52 4.29
N GLU A 254 1.85 -20.33 4.86
CA GLU A 254 3.04 -19.72 5.42
C GLU A 254 3.18 -20.15 6.89
N VAL A 255 4.27 -20.85 7.24
CA VAL A 255 4.45 -21.39 8.61
C VAL A 255 5.24 -20.45 9.53
N GLY A 256 5.39 -19.19 9.13
CA GLY A 256 6.20 -18.19 9.82
C GLY A 256 7.70 -18.49 9.77
N TYR A 257 8.51 -17.50 10.12
CA TYR A 257 9.96 -17.69 10.21
C TYR A 257 10.35 -18.50 11.45
N THR A 258 11.44 -19.27 11.33
CA THR A 258 12.16 -19.74 12.53
C THR A 258 12.73 -18.54 13.29
N GLU A 259 13.09 -18.71 14.57
CA GLU A 259 13.70 -17.63 15.35
C GLU A 259 14.94 -17.04 14.67
N GLU A 260 15.80 -17.90 14.12
CA GLU A 260 17.00 -17.49 13.39
C GLU A 260 16.66 -16.65 12.15
N GLN A 261 15.70 -17.12 11.34
CA GLN A 261 15.22 -16.39 10.16
C GLN A 261 14.58 -15.06 10.55
N ALA A 262 13.77 -15.04 11.62
CA ALA A 262 13.10 -13.84 12.11
C ALA A 262 14.13 -12.79 12.57
N ARG A 263 15.17 -13.20 13.31
CA ARG A 263 16.29 -12.34 13.70
C ARG A 263 16.99 -11.79 12.46
N ARG A 264 17.34 -12.65 11.49
CA ARG A 264 18.01 -12.23 10.26
C ARG A 264 17.15 -11.26 9.43
N GLN A 265 15.84 -11.48 9.32
CA GLN A 265 14.94 -10.56 8.62
C GLN A 265 14.78 -9.23 9.39
N SER A 266 14.83 -9.25 10.73
CA SER A 266 14.74 -8.03 11.56
C SER A 266 15.95 -7.10 11.42
N GLU A 267 17.12 -7.64 11.10
CA GLU A 267 18.37 -6.87 10.90
C GLU A 267 18.26 -5.85 9.76
N ARG A 268 17.31 -6.06 8.85
CA ARG A 268 17.03 -5.18 7.70
C ARG A 268 16.22 -3.93 8.07
N CYS A 269 15.62 -3.88 9.26
CA CYS A 269 14.77 -2.77 9.69
C CYS A 269 15.52 -1.44 9.61
N LEU A 270 15.08 -0.45 8.83
CA LEU A 270 15.75 0.86 8.67
C LEU A 270 15.62 1.81 9.88
N ALA A 271 15.04 1.33 11.00
CA ALA A 271 14.82 2.14 12.20
C ALA A 271 14.08 3.47 11.93
N CYS A 272 13.03 3.42 11.12
CA CYS A 272 11.75 4.15 11.23
C CYS A 272 11.60 5.40 12.12
N HIS A 273 11.88 5.18 13.40
CA HIS A 273 11.65 6.08 14.52
C HIS A 273 12.91 6.85 14.93
N ILE A 274 14.05 6.55 14.30
CA ILE A 274 15.34 7.20 14.50
C ILE A 274 15.63 8.08 13.29
N GLN A 275 15.87 9.36 13.52
CA GLN A 275 16.12 10.36 12.49
C GLN A 275 17.53 10.93 12.60
N THR A 276 18.11 11.30 11.46
CA THR A 276 19.33 12.09 11.40
C THR A 276 18.98 13.57 11.46
N ILE A 277 19.34 14.25 12.54
CA ILE A 277 19.02 15.66 12.77
C ILE A 277 20.25 16.53 12.55
N TYR A 278 20.06 17.64 11.84
CA TYR A 278 21.10 18.60 11.51
C TYR A 278 20.92 19.89 12.32
N ASN A 279 22.00 20.36 12.94
CA ASN A 279 22.08 21.64 13.64
C ASN A 279 23.06 22.58 12.92
N ALA A 280 22.52 23.65 12.30
CA ALA A 280 23.32 24.63 11.59
C ALA A 280 24.29 25.41 12.50
N GLU A 281 23.90 25.70 13.75
CA GLU A 281 24.69 26.50 14.69
C GLU A 281 25.98 25.81 15.13
N GLN A 282 26.01 24.47 15.10
CA GLN A 282 27.17 23.67 15.45
C GLN A 282 28.01 23.27 14.22
N CYS A 283 27.52 23.53 13.01
CA CYS A 283 28.16 23.06 11.79
C CYS A 283 29.38 23.92 11.44
N VAL A 284 30.54 23.27 11.28
CA VAL A 284 31.78 23.92 10.80
C VAL A 284 32.00 23.78 9.29
N MET A 285 30.96 23.39 8.54
CA MET A 285 30.96 23.28 7.07
C MET A 285 32.11 22.44 6.48
N CYS A 286 32.53 21.39 7.19
CA CYS A 286 33.65 20.53 6.77
C CYS A 286 33.30 19.50 5.67
N ASN A 287 32.06 19.48 5.18
CA ASN A 287 31.51 18.56 4.16
C ASN A 287 31.55 17.04 4.46
N ARG A 288 32.17 16.60 5.56
CA ARG A 288 32.33 15.17 5.88
C ARG A 288 31.04 14.34 5.93
N CYS A 289 29.92 14.95 6.33
CA CYS A 289 28.62 14.28 6.38
C CYS A 289 28.06 13.98 4.98
N VAL A 290 28.32 14.87 4.01
CA VAL A 290 27.96 14.68 2.59
C VAL A 290 28.85 13.61 1.99
N ASP A 291 30.17 13.70 2.20
CA ASP A 291 31.14 12.78 1.61
C ASP A 291 30.98 11.32 2.07
N VAL A 292 30.51 11.10 3.31
CA VAL A 292 30.33 9.75 3.87
C VAL A 292 28.95 9.14 3.58
N CYS A 293 28.02 9.90 3.00
CA CYS A 293 26.67 9.42 2.77
C CYS A 293 26.65 8.39 1.62
N PRO A 294 26.30 7.11 1.87
CA PRO A 294 26.31 6.08 0.82
C PRO A 294 25.23 6.31 -0.25
N GLU A 295 24.12 6.93 0.14
CA GLU A 295 22.96 7.18 -0.72
C GLU A 295 22.98 8.55 -1.40
N TYR A 296 24.04 9.36 -1.16
CA TYR A 296 24.15 10.72 -1.69
C TYR A 296 22.94 11.63 -1.39
N CYS A 297 22.24 11.34 -0.28
CA CYS A 297 21.00 12.03 0.12
C CYS A 297 21.26 13.37 0.85
N LEU A 298 22.52 13.70 1.13
CA LEU A 298 22.94 14.95 1.77
C LEU A 298 23.70 15.81 0.76
N LYS A 299 23.41 17.11 0.71
CA LYS A 299 24.12 18.07 -0.14
C LYS A 299 24.33 19.38 0.60
N LEU A 300 25.54 19.91 0.60
CA LEU A 300 25.83 21.27 1.04
C LEU A 300 25.94 22.15 -0.21
N VAL A 301 24.97 23.04 -0.42
CA VAL A 301 24.87 23.85 -1.63
C VAL A 301 24.83 25.35 -1.31
N PRO A 302 25.32 26.23 -2.19
CA PRO A 302 25.14 27.67 -2.05
C PRO A 302 23.65 28.05 -2.02
N LEU A 303 23.27 29.00 -1.17
CA LEU A 303 21.90 29.51 -1.10
C LEU A 303 21.43 30.09 -2.47
N SER A 304 22.37 30.62 -3.25
CA SER A 304 22.11 31.17 -4.59
C SER A 304 21.62 30.11 -5.59
N GLU A 305 22.01 28.85 -5.42
CA GLU A 305 21.62 27.74 -6.30
C GLU A 305 20.24 27.16 -5.94
N LEU A 306 19.68 27.53 -4.79
CA LEU A 306 18.35 27.10 -4.43
C LEU A 306 17.29 27.86 -5.24
N ALA A 307 16.35 27.10 -5.80
CA ALA A 307 15.14 27.59 -6.46
C ALA A 307 14.10 28.08 -5.42
N LEU A 308 14.51 29.07 -4.63
CA LEU A 308 13.64 29.80 -3.68
C LEU A 308 13.37 31.19 -4.24
N ASP A 309 12.20 31.75 -3.91
CA ASP A 309 11.89 33.14 -4.22
C ASP A 309 12.81 34.11 -3.45
N ASP A 310 13.07 35.28 -4.04
CA ASP A 310 14.02 36.25 -3.49
C ASP A 310 13.59 36.78 -2.12
N ALA A 311 12.28 36.89 -1.88
CA ALA A 311 11.74 37.33 -0.59
C ALA A 311 12.03 36.32 0.52
N LEU A 312 11.87 35.01 0.25
CA LEU A 312 12.23 33.95 1.18
C LEU A 312 13.74 33.89 1.41
N LYS A 313 14.56 34.05 0.36
CA LYS A 313 16.03 34.13 0.51
C LYS A 313 16.42 35.27 1.45
N GLN A 314 15.84 36.46 1.26
CA GLN A 314 16.09 37.61 2.12
C GLN A 314 15.67 37.35 3.56
N ARG A 315 14.48 36.78 3.78
CA ARG A 315 14.00 36.40 5.12
C ARG A 315 14.92 35.39 5.82
N LEU A 316 15.49 34.43 5.09
CA LEU A 316 16.44 33.47 5.64
C LEU A 316 17.75 34.15 6.06
N LEU A 317 18.29 35.04 5.22
CA LEU A 317 19.50 35.81 5.54
C LEU A 317 19.29 36.69 6.78
N GLU A 318 18.13 37.35 6.89
CA GLU A 318 17.76 38.14 8.06
C GLU A 318 17.59 37.27 9.31
N HIS A 319 16.88 36.13 9.21
CA HIS A 319 16.61 35.24 10.33
C HIS A 319 17.89 34.66 10.95
N TYR A 320 18.83 34.22 10.11
CA TYR A 320 20.12 33.69 10.56
C TYR A 320 21.19 34.79 10.75
N ASN A 321 20.81 36.07 10.62
CA ASN A 321 21.69 37.23 10.75
C ASN A 321 22.98 37.08 9.91
N VAL A 322 22.83 36.59 8.68
CA VAL A 322 23.93 36.38 7.75
C VAL A 322 24.30 37.72 7.13
N ASP A 323 25.58 38.08 7.21
CA ASP A 323 26.11 39.27 6.55
C ASP A 323 25.83 39.18 5.03
N PRO A 324 25.18 40.20 4.40
CA PRO A 324 24.92 40.21 2.97
C PRO A 324 26.16 40.03 2.09
N PHE A 325 27.36 40.30 2.61
CA PHE A 325 28.64 40.14 1.93
C PHE A 325 29.30 38.77 2.16
N MET A 326 28.72 37.92 3.02
CA MET A 326 29.20 36.55 3.26
C MET A 326 28.41 35.53 2.43
N PRO A 327 29.08 34.50 1.87
CA PRO A 327 28.38 33.43 1.19
C PRO A 327 27.56 32.62 2.20
N ALA A 328 26.28 32.38 1.87
CA ALA A 328 25.40 31.50 2.62
C ALA A 328 25.32 30.13 1.93
N SER A 329 25.23 29.07 2.73
CA SER A 329 25.04 27.70 2.26
C SER A 329 23.86 27.06 2.98
N ALA A 330 23.23 26.08 2.31
CA ALA A 330 22.15 25.29 2.84
C ALA A 330 22.54 23.81 2.83
N MET A 331 22.19 23.11 3.92
CA MET A 331 22.22 21.65 3.97
C MET A 331 20.88 21.14 3.45
N LEU A 332 20.91 20.41 2.33
CA LEU A 332 19.77 19.68 1.81
C LEU A 332 19.86 18.22 2.23
N LYS A 333 18.72 17.68 2.65
CA LYS A 333 18.57 16.28 3.00
C LYS A 333 17.33 15.73 2.31
N ASP A 334 17.53 14.65 1.57
CA ASP A 334 16.44 13.83 1.05
C ASP A 334 16.13 12.74 2.08
N ASP A 335 14.98 12.86 2.75
CA ASP A 335 14.50 11.91 3.75
C ASP A 335 13.98 10.61 3.15
N ASP A 336 13.52 10.63 1.90
CA ASP A 336 12.96 9.44 1.22
C ASP A 336 14.09 8.48 0.82
N THR A 337 15.26 9.01 0.49
CA THR A 337 16.46 8.22 0.14
C THR A 337 17.30 7.87 1.37
N CYS A 338 17.16 8.57 2.50
CA CYS A 338 18.03 8.35 3.67
C CYS A 338 17.77 7.00 4.38
N ILE A 339 18.73 6.07 4.30
CA ILE A 339 18.67 4.77 4.98
C ILE A 339 19.03 4.81 6.48
N ARG A 340 19.29 5.99 7.05
CA ARG A 340 19.60 6.22 8.48
C ARG A 340 20.76 5.36 9.01
N CYS A 341 21.79 5.18 8.20
CA CYS A 341 23.01 4.45 8.59
C CYS A 341 23.81 5.15 9.71
N GLY A 342 23.58 6.44 9.96
CA GLY A 342 24.22 7.22 11.02
C GLY A 342 25.68 7.61 10.76
N LEU A 343 26.23 7.27 9.59
CA LEU A 343 27.61 7.61 9.22
C LEU A 343 27.86 9.12 9.23
N CYS A 344 26.88 9.93 8.83
CA CYS A 344 26.97 11.39 8.86
C CYS A 344 27.13 11.94 10.28
N ALA A 345 26.39 11.39 11.26
CA ALA A 345 26.52 11.73 12.66
C ALA A 345 27.88 11.27 13.22
N LEU A 346 28.30 10.04 12.90
CA LEU A 346 29.57 9.48 13.34
C LEU A 346 30.79 10.27 12.85
N ARG A 347 30.74 10.79 11.62
CA ARG A 347 31.83 11.59 11.03
C ARG A 347 31.81 13.07 11.44
N CYS A 348 30.72 13.55 12.04
CA CYS A 348 30.58 14.94 12.41
C CYS A 348 31.55 15.29 13.55
N PRO A 349 32.45 16.28 13.38
CA PRO A 349 33.42 16.63 14.42
C PRO A 349 32.82 17.46 15.56
N THR A 350 31.63 18.03 15.36
CA THR A 350 31.02 19.02 16.27
C THR A 350 29.65 18.60 16.78
N ASP A 351 29.23 17.36 16.54
CA ASP A 351 27.87 16.89 16.86
C ASP A 351 26.73 17.68 16.18
N ALA A 352 27.03 18.41 15.11
CA ALA A 352 26.05 19.09 14.26
C ALA A 352 25.15 18.13 13.46
N MET A 353 25.52 16.85 13.39
CA MET A 353 24.66 15.77 12.90
C MET A 353 24.49 14.76 14.02
N THR A 354 23.24 14.43 14.36
CA THR A 354 22.89 13.55 15.48
C THR A 354 21.95 12.45 15.03
N MET A 355 21.90 11.35 15.79
CA MET A 355 20.87 10.32 15.66
C MET A 355 19.88 10.51 16.80
N GLU A 356 18.60 10.70 16.51
CA GLU A 356 17.59 11.03 17.51
C GLU A 356 16.37 10.13 17.39
N VAL A 357 15.90 9.58 18.51
CA VAL A 357 14.70 8.76 18.59
C VAL A 357 13.49 9.66 18.80
N PHE A 358 12.45 9.44 18.00
CA PHE A 358 11.19 10.15 18.09
C PHE A 358 10.13 9.22 18.69
N TYR A 359 9.68 9.54 19.89
CA TYR A 359 8.56 8.88 20.55
C TYR A 359 7.30 9.72 20.36
N TYR A 360 6.30 9.13 19.71
CA TYR A 360 5.00 9.76 19.47
C TYR A 360 3.98 9.14 20.43
N GLU A 361 3.43 9.96 21.32
CA GLU A 361 2.30 9.58 22.15
C GLU A 361 1.07 10.37 21.68
N GLU A 362 0.09 9.67 21.10
CA GLU A 362 -1.18 10.29 20.72
C GLU A 362 -2.01 10.58 21.97
N LYS A 363 -2.40 11.85 22.16
CA LYS A 363 -3.27 12.28 23.25
C LYS A 363 -4.47 13.03 22.72
N GLU A 364 -5.58 12.85 23.43
CA GLU A 364 -6.83 13.55 23.16
C GLU A 364 -7.02 14.66 24.20
N ARG A 365 -7.02 15.92 23.76
CA ARG A 365 -7.45 17.02 24.63
C ARG A 365 -8.93 17.26 24.45
N VAL A 366 -9.72 16.83 25.43
CA VAL A 366 -11.09 17.33 25.56
C VAL A 366 -11.01 18.73 26.15
N LYS A 367 -11.25 19.78 25.35
CA LYS A 367 -11.40 21.14 25.88
C LYS A 367 -12.60 21.14 26.84
N ARG A 368 -12.36 21.20 28.15
CA ARG A 368 -13.42 21.33 29.16
C ARG A 368 -14.07 22.70 29.10
#